data_AF-A0A2N5WAR0-F1
#
_entry.id   AF-A0A2N5WAR0-F1
#
_cell.length_a   1.000
_cell.length_b   1.000
_cell.length_c   1.000
_cell.angle_alpha   90.00
_cell.angle_beta   90.00
_cell.angle_gamma   90.00
#
_symmetry.space_group_name_H-M   'P 1'
#
loop_
_entity.id
_entity.type
_entity.pdbx_description
1 polymer ?
#
loop_
_entity_poly.entity_id
_entity_poly.type
_entity_poly.pdbx_seq_one_letter_code
_entity_poly.pdbx_strand_id
1 'polypeptide(L)'
;MKYLTKHPERTEADYRRHRKSLVAYELLHLYTPLQRNLYQITRGGIMISLGILVALFIINDSLTYSSQLLYGFILYLLGFFIVLPPKADKEIRFWKNYLVMHPENLLNVTINDSVENLKKVKLVEDTRRKCMINCFIIGTLILFLSLIIYLRTQS
;
A
#
# COMPACT_ATOMS: atom_id res chain seq x y z
N MET A 1 8.78 -17.74 -4.86
CA MET A 1 9.20 -18.98 -5.54
C MET A 1 8.58 -20.28 -4.97
N LYS A 2 8.17 -20.39 -3.69
CA LYS A 2 7.60 -21.62 -3.10
C LYS A 2 6.24 -22.14 -3.65
N TYR A 3 5.46 -21.31 -4.37
CA TYR A 3 4.15 -21.71 -4.91
C TYR A 3 4.26 -22.42 -6.27
N LEU A 4 5.11 -21.93 -7.16
CA LEU A 4 5.41 -22.58 -8.46
C LEU A 4 6.12 -23.92 -8.29
N THR A 5 6.91 -24.09 -7.23
CA THR A 5 7.54 -25.38 -6.87
C THR A 5 6.55 -26.41 -6.32
N LYS A 6 5.38 -25.97 -5.82
CA LYS A 6 4.30 -26.86 -5.36
C LYS A 6 3.25 -27.15 -6.45
N HIS A 7 3.19 -26.31 -7.48
CA HIS A 7 2.27 -26.42 -8.62
C HIS A 7 3.05 -26.20 -9.93
N PRO A 8 3.92 -27.15 -10.32
CA PRO A 8 4.74 -27.04 -11.54
C PRO A 8 3.90 -26.90 -12.82
N GLU A 9 2.64 -27.31 -12.78
CA GLU A 9 1.66 -27.19 -13.85
C GLU A 9 1.11 -25.78 -14.09
N ARG A 10 1.33 -24.83 -13.17
CA ARG A 10 0.79 -23.46 -13.27
C ARG A 10 1.82 -22.48 -13.79
N THR A 11 1.40 -21.63 -14.72
CA THR A 11 2.24 -20.55 -15.24
C THR A 11 2.28 -19.35 -14.28
N GLU A 12 3.27 -18.47 -14.47
CA GLU A 12 3.35 -17.22 -13.72
C GLU A 12 2.13 -16.31 -13.96
N ALA A 13 1.49 -16.41 -15.13
CA ALA A 13 0.24 -15.72 -15.44
C ALA A 13 -0.92 -16.20 -14.54
N ASP A 14 -1.01 -17.51 -14.29
CA ASP A 14 -2.04 -18.10 -13.43
C ASP A 14 -1.84 -17.67 -11.98
N TYR A 15 -0.59 -17.63 -11.52
CA TYR A 15 -0.26 -17.08 -10.20
C TYR A 15 -0.71 -15.62 -10.06
N ARG A 16 -0.45 -14.78 -11.06
CA ARG A 16 -0.87 -13.38 -11.06
C ARG A 16 -2.40 -13.23 -11.06
N ARG A 17 -3.13 -14.05 -11.81
CA ARG A 17 -4.61 -14.05 -11.82
C ARG A 17 -5.17 -14.44 -10.46
N HIS A 18 -4.66 -15.53 -9.89
CA HIS A 18 -5.07 -16.00 -8.56
C HIS A 18 -4.78 -14.96 -7.47
N ARG A 19 -3.61 -14.31 -7.52
CA ARG A 19 -3.32 -13.22 -6.58
C ARG A 19 -4.29 -12.05 -6.73
N LYS A 20 -4.67 -11.70 -7.95
CA LYS A 20 -5.66 -10.64 -8.19
C LYS A 20 -7.04 -11.01 -7.64
N SER A 21 -7.48 -12.26 -7.80
CA SER A 21 -8.78 -12.70 -7.27
C SER A 21 -8.82 -12.67 -5.74
N LEU A 22 -7.74 -13.09 -5.08
CA LEU A 22 -7.63 -13.02 -3.62
C LEU A 22 -7.72 -11.57 -3.12
N VAL A 23 -6.93 -10.67 -3.71
CA VAL A 23 -6.95 -9.25 -3.33
C VAL A 23 -8.32 -8.60 -3.59
N ALA A 24 -8.98 -8.95 -4.69
CA ALA A 24 -10.32 -8.44 -4.98
C ALA A 24 -11.35 -8.92 -3.94
N TYR A 25 -11.27 -10.20 -3.54
CA TYR A 25 -12.15 -10.77 -2.53
C TYR A 25 -11.93 -10.13 -1.15
N GLU A 26 -10.68 -9.93 -0.75
CA GLU A 26 -10.33 -9.20 0.48
C GLU A 26 -10.88 -7.78 0.44
N LEU A 27 -10.64 -7.05 -0.64
CA LEU A 27 -11.07 -5.65 -0.77
C LEU A 27 -12.61 -5.52 -0.74
N LEU A 28 -13.34 -6.55 -1.15
CA LEU A 28 -14.80 -6.56 -1.13
C LEU A 28 -15.37 -6.94 0.23
N HIS A 29 -14.78 -7.92 0.91
CA HIS A 29 -15.38 -8.57 2.09
C HIS A 29 -14.64 -8.32 3.41
N LEU A 30 -13.35 -7.99 3.38
CA LEU A 30 -12.54 -7.74 4.59
C LEU A 30 -12.44 -6.25 4.94
N TYR A 31 -12.39 -5.41 3.92
CA TYR A 31 -12.31 -3.95 4.06
C TYR A 31 -13.70 -3.38 4.36
N THR A 32 -13.77 -2.42 5.27
CA THR A 32 -15.01 -1.64 5.43
C THR A 32 -15.23 -0.75 4.20
N PRO A 33 -16.47 -0.32 3.90
CA PRO A 33 -16.74 0.59 2.78
C PRO A 33 -15.88 1.86 2.82
N LEU A 34 -15.68 2.43 4.02
CA LEU A 34 -14.81 3.58 4.23
C LEU A 34 -13.34 3.25 3.90
N GLN A 35 -12.80 2.14 4.44
CA GLN A 35 -11.41 1.74 4.17
C GLN A 35 -11.18 1.48 2.68
N ARG A 36 -12.14 0.88 1.99
CA ARG A 36 -12.10 0.63 0.56
C ARG A 36 -12.06 1.94 -0.23
N ASN A 37 -12.93 2.88 0.10
CA ASN A 37 -12.97 4.18 -0.56
C ASN A 37 -11.67 4.95 -0.32
N LEU A 38 -11.18 4.99 0.91
CA LEU A 38 -9.89 5.59 1.23
C LEU A 38 -8.77 4.92 0.45
N TYR A 39 -8.71 3.59 0.38
CA TYR A 39 -7.68 2.88 -0.37
C TYR A 39 -7.68 3.26 -1.86
N GLN A 40 -8.86 3.36 -2.48
CA GLN A 40 -9.00 3.78 -3.87
C GLN A 40 -8.62 5.26 -4.08
N ILE A 41 -9.09 6.16 -3.22
CA ILE A 41 -8.81 7.60 -3.29
C ILE A 41 -7.32 7.85 -3.09
N THR A 42 -6.71 7.26 -2.06
CA THR A 42 -5.28 7.45 -1.78
C THR A 42 -4.42 6.88 -2.90
N ARG A 43 -4.76 5.71 -3.45
CA ARG A 43 -4.07 5.14 -4.61
C ARG A 43 -4.18 6.03 -5.85
N GLY A 44 -5.39 6.52 -6.16
CA GLY A 44 -5.63 7.42 -7.28
C GLY A 44 -4.89 8.74 -7.11
N GLY A 45 -4.93 9.30 -5.90
CA GLY A 45 -4.20 10.51 -5.53
C GLY A 45 -2.70 10.38 -5.75
N ILE A 46 -2.08 9.27 -5.33
CA ILE A 46 -0.65 9.03 -5.55
C ILE A 46 -0.33 9.03 -7.05
N MET A 47 -1.11 8.31 -7.85
CA MET A 47 -0.89 8.22 -9.31
C MET A 47 -1.03 9.59 -9.99
N ILE A 48 -2.06 10.36 -9.64
CA ILE A 48 -2.29 11.69 -10.20
C ILE A 48 -1.16 12.65 -9.78
N SER A 49 -0.80 12.66 -8.49
CA SER A 49 0.28 13.52 -7.98
C SER A 49 1.63 13.19 -8.61
N LEU A 50 1.94 11.90 -8.84
CA LEU A 50 3.14 11.51 -9.58
C LEU A 50 3.11 11.99 -11.03
N GLY A 51 1.95 11.90 -11.70
CA GLY A 51 1.78 12.42 -13.06
C GLY A 51 2.01 13.93 -13.14
N ILE A 52 1.44 14.70 -12.21
CA ILE A 52 1.65 16.15 -12.11
C ILE A 52 3.13 16.46 -11.83
N LEU A 53 3.77 15.68 -10.95
CA LEU A 53 5.17 15.87 -10.61
C LEU A 53 6.08 15.69 -11.84
N VAL A 54 5.85 14.62 -12.62
CA VAL A 54 6.58 14.39 -13.87
C VAL A 54 6.34 15.53 -14.85
N ALA A 55 5.11 15.99 -15.02
CA ALA A 55 4.80 17.13 -15.89
C ALA A 55 5.52 18.42 -15.45
N LEU A 56 5.59 18.67 -14.14
CA LEU A 56 6.32 19.82 -13.59
C LEU A 56 7.81 19.75 -13.89
N PHE A 57 8.43 18.56 -13.80
CA PHE A 57 9.84 18.38 -14.18
C PHE A 57 10.10 18.56 -15.68
N ILE A 58 9.15 18.19 -16.54
CA ILE A 58 9.27 18.39 -17.98
C ILE A 58 9.17 19.89 -18.33
N ILE A 59 8.30 20.64 -17.64
CA ILE A 59 8.05 22.06 -17.93
C ILE A 59 9.12 22.94 -17.27
N ASN A 60 9.48 22.64 -16.03
CA ASN A 60 10.46 23.37 -15.26
C ASN A 60 11.59 22.41 -14.88
N ASP A 61 12.76 22.63 -15.47
CA ASP A 61 13.98 21.83 -15.28
C ASP A 61 14.60 21.99 -13.86
N SER A 62 13.80 22.44 -12.89
CA SER A 62 14.24 22.80 -11.55
C SER A 62 13.25 22.39 -10.46
N LEU A 63 13.82 22.11 -9.28
CA LEU A 63 13.07 21.90 -8.05
C LEU A 63 12.48 23.24 -7.57
N THR A 64 11.25 23.51 -8.00
CA THR A 64 10.46 24.66 -7.55
C THR A 64 9.75 24.39 -6.23
N TYR A 65 9.30 25.46 -5.55
CA TYR A 65 8.39 25.36 -4.39
C TYR A 65 7.22 24.39 -4.64
N SER A 66 6.55 24.52 -5.78
CA SER A 66 5.40 23.69 -6.15
C SER A 66 5.76 22.20 -6.26
N SER A 67 6.94 21.89 -6.80
CA SER A 67 7.42 20.50 -6.87
C SER A 67 7.66 19.90 -5.48
N GLN A 68 8.18 20.69 -4.53
CA GLN A 68 8.44 20.24 -3.17
C GLN A 68 7.16 20.05 -2.35
N LEU A 69 6.20 20.98 -2.47
CA LEU A 69 4.86 20.78 -1.90
C LEU A 69 4.25 19.46 -2.35
N LEU A 70 4.36 19.16 -3.66
CA LEU A 70 3.81 17.95 -4.24
C LEU A 70 4.52 16.68 -3.74
N TYR A 71 5.85 16.72 -3.59
CA TYR A 71 6.60 15.64 -2.95
C TYR A 71 6.15 15.40 -1.50
N GLY A 72 5.99 16.46 -0.71
CA GLY A 72 5.47 16.36 0.65
C GLY A 72 4.09 15.70 0.67
N PHE A 73 3.17 16.17 -0.19
CA PHE A 73 1.83 15.61 -0.31
C PHE A 73 1.83 14.12 -0.70
N ILE A 74 2.66 13.70 -1.66
CA ILE A 74 2.80 12.29 -2.05
C ILE A 74 3.24 11.43 -0.86
N LEU A 75 4.16 11.91 -0.04
CA LEU A 75 4.61 11.18 1.16
C LEU A 75 3.50 11.01 2.20
N TYR A 76 2.65 12.04 2.39
CA TYR A 76 1.46 11.90 3.24
C TYR A 76 0.50 10.85 2.68
N LEU A 77 0.20 10.90 1.37
CA LEU A 77 -0.65 9.89 0.74
C LEU A 77 -0.07 8.48 0.87
N LEU A 78 1.25 8.32 0.70
CA LEU A 78 1.92 7.03 0.92
C LEU A 78 1.80 6.56 2.37
N GLY A 79 2.00 7.45 3.35
CA GLY A 79 1.81 7.16 4.77
C GLY A 79 0.40 6.65 5.08
N PHE A 80 -0.63 7.32 4.55
CA PHE A 80 -2.01 6.86 4.67
C PHE A 80 -2.22 5.50 3.97
N PHE A 81 -1.72 5.34 2.75
CA PHE A 81 -1.85 4.10 1.98
C PHE A 81 -1.27 2.89 2.71
N ILE A 82 -0.16 3.06 3.44
CA ILE A 82 0.50 2.00 4.19
C ILE A 82 -0.37 1.49 5.36
N VAL A 83 -1.20 2.35 5.96
CA VAL A 83 -2.01 2.06 7.16
C VAL A 83 -3.40 1.52 6.84
N LEU A 84 -3.89 1.76 5.63
CA LEU A 84 -5.24 1.37 5.23
C LEU A 84 -5.50 -0.14 5.19
N PRO A 85 -4.53 -1.01 4.84
CA PRO A 85 -4.79 -2.44 4.85
C PRO A 85 -5.10 -2.96 6.26
N PRO A 86 -6.00 -3.95 6.38
CA PRO A 86 -6.30 -4.63 7.63
C PRO A 86 -5.04 -5.17 8.32
N LYS A 87 -5.11 -5.30 9.64
CA LYS A 87 -4.10 -6.03 10.39
C LYS A 87 -4.14 -7.51 10.01
N ALA A 88 -2.98 -8.14 10.05
CA ALA A 88 -2.80 -9.52 9.64
C ALA A 88 -3.56 -10.50 10.53
N ASP A 89 -3.79 -10.18 11.80
CA ASP A 89 -4.65 -10.99 12.68
C ASP A 89 -6.10 -11.03 12.18
N LYS A 90 -6.60 -9.90 11.64
CA LYS A 90 -7.92 -9.79 11.02
C LYS A 90 -7.97 -10.55 9.69
N GLU A 91 -6.93 -10.45 8.87
CA GLU A 91 -6.79 -11.22 7.62
C GLU A 91 -6.77 -12.73 7.87
N ILE A 92 -6.00 -13.21 8.86
CA ILE A 92 -5.92 -14.63 9.21
C ILE A 92 -7.29 -15.14 9.68
N ARG A 93 -7.97 -14.42 10.57
CA ARG A 93 -9.32 -14.81 11.02
C ARG A 93 -10.32 -14.83 9.86
N PHE A 94 -10.24 -13.86 8.97
CA PHE A 94 -11.11 -13.80 7.79
C PHE A 94 -10.93 -15.03 6.89
N TRP A 95 -9.69 -15.38 6.56
CA TRP A 95 -9.43 -16.54 5.72
C TRP A 95 -9.80 -17.86 6.41
N LYS A 96 -9.62 -17.96 7.74
CA LYS A 96 -10.09 -19.12 8.50
C LYS A 96 -11.60 -19.29 8.39
N ASN A 97 -12.35 -18.19 8.54
CA ASN A 97 -13.80 -18.21 8.40
C ASN A 97 -14.24 -18.57 6.97
N TYR A 98 -13.55 -18.04 5.97
CA TYR A 98 -13.81 -18.39 4.57
C TYR A 98 -13.67 -19.90 4.32
N LEU A 99 -12.59 -20.54 4.80
CA LEU A 99 -12.37 -21.98 4.62
C LEU A 99 -13.43 -22.84 5.32
N VAL A 100 -14.03 -22.35 6.41
CA VAL A 100 -15.15 -23.03 7.09
C VAL A 100 -16.45 -22.88 6.29
N MET A 101 -16.70 -21.70 5.72
CA MET A 101 -17.92 -21.43 4.93
C MET A 101 -17.86 -22.03 3.51
N HIS A 102 -16.66 -22.20 2.96
CA HIS A 102 -16.40 -22.67 1.60
C HIS A 102 -15.41 -23.85 1.61
N PRO A 103 -15.86 -25.06 2.03
CA PRO A 103 -14.99 -26.23 2.12
C PRO A 103 -14.38 -26.65 0.77
N GLU A 104 -15.04 -26.30 -0.34
CA GLU A 104 -14.55 -26.49 -1.71
C GLU A 104 -13.30 -25.65 -2.03
N ASN A 105 -13.04 -24.58 -1.26
CA ASN A 105 -11.90 -23.68 -1.39
C ASN A 105 -11.61 -23.27 -2.85
N LEU A 106 -12.61 -22.75 -3.58
CA LEU A 106 -12.47 -22.33 -4.98
C LEU A 106 -11.36 -21.29 -5.19
N LEU A 107 -11.10 -20.47 -4.19
CA LEU A 107 -10.03 -19.48 -4.18
C LEU A 107 -8.65 -20.07 -3.87
N ASN A 108 -8.50 -21.38 -3.62
CA ASN A 108 -7.26 -22.08 -3.27
C ASN A 108 -6.43 -21.36 -2.19
N VAL A 109 -7.09 -20.94 -1.12
CA VAL A 109 -6.49 -20.22 0.00
C VAL A 109 -5.71 -21.20 0.87
N THR A 110 -4.49 -20.82 1.24
CA THR A 110 -3.66 -21.56 2.20
C THR A 110 -3.28 -20.66 3.36
N ILE A 111 -3.59 -21.06 4.58
CA ILE A 111 -3.25 -20.31 5.80
C ILE A 111 -2.03 -20.96 6.44
N ASN A 112 -1.03 -20.14 6.77
CA ASN A 112 0.13 -20.59 7.51
C ASN A 112 0.25 -19.80 8.80
N ASP A 113 -0.41 -20.31 9.84
CA ASP A 113 -0.54 -19.70 11.16
C ASP A 113 0.46 -20.26 12.19
N SER A 114 1.56 -20.86 11.71
CA SER A 114 2.65 -21.29 12.59
C SER A 114 3.20 -20.11 13.40
N VAL A 115 3.63 -20.38 14.64
CA VAL A 115 4.18 -19.36 15.56
C VAL A 115 5.29 -18.54 14.91
N GLU A 116 6.15 -19.19 14.11
CA GLU A 116 7.24 -18.52 13.41
C GLU A 116 6.74 -17.57 12.32
N ASN A 117 5.71 -17.94 11.57
CA ASN A 117 5.11 -17.07 10.57
C ASN A 117 4.34 -15.91 11.20
N LEU A 118 3.63 -16.15 12.30
CA LEU A 118 2.99 -15.08 13.07
C LEU A 118 4.00 -14.04 13.57
N LYS A 119 5.20 -14.48 14.01
CA LYS A 119 6.30 -13.57 14.37
C LYS A 119 6.78 -12.75 13.16
N LYS A 120 6.97 -13.39 12.00
CA LYS A 120 7.37 -12.71 10.76
C LYS A 120 6.33 -11.68 10.30
N VAL A 121 5.05 -12.04 10.40
CA VAL A 121 3.93 -11.15 10.07
C VAL A 121 3.93 -9.92 10.97
N LYS A 122 4.05 -10.08 12.29
CA LYS A 122 4.16 -8.95 13.23
C LYS A 122 5.36 -8.05 12.92
N LEU A 123 6.52 -8.64 12.61
CA LEU A 123 7.70 -7.87 12.22
C LEU A 123 7.42 -7.01 10.98
N VAL A 124 6.76 -7.57 9.97
CA VAL A 124 6.37 -6.82 8.77
C VAL A 124 5.39 -5.70 9.09
N GLU A 125 4.41 -5.91 9.97
CA GLU A 125 3.50 -4.86 10.44
C GLU A 125 4.23 -3.73 11.15
N ASP A 126 5.17 -4.05 12.04
CA ASP A 126 5.99 -3.06 12.74
C ASP A 126 6.86 -2.27 11.75
N THR A 127 7.47 -2.94 10.77
CA THR A 127 8.22 -2.27 9.70
C THR A 127 7.33 -1.36 8.87
N ARG A 128 6.11 -1.78 8.51
CA ARG A 128 5.13 -0.94 7.82
C ARG A 128 4.77 0.29 8.64
N ARG A 129 4.55 0.13 9.94
CA ARG A 129 4.26 1.24 10.86
C ARG A 129 5.42 2.25 10.90
N LYS A 130 6.66 1.77 11.03
CA LYS A 130 7.86 2.62 10.98
C LYS A 130 7.98 3.34 9.63
N CYS A 131 7.71 2.65 8.52
CA CYS A 131 7.72 3.23 7.19
C CYS A 131 6.69 4.36 7.06
N MET A 132 5.46 4.16 7.54
CA MET A 132 4.43 5.20 7.58
C MET A 132 4.88 6.41 8.41
N ILE A 133 5.43 6.20 9.61
CA ILE A 133 5.93 7.30 10.45
C ILE A 133 7.02 8.07 9.72
N ASN A 134 7.97 7.37 9.09
CA ASN A 134 9.03 8.00 8.31
C ASN A 134 8.49 8.78 7.12
N CYS A 135 7.47 8.27 6.41
CA CYS A 135 6.79 9.02 5.34
C CYS A 135 6.22 10.34 5.86
N PHE A 136 5.56 10.34 7.02
CA PHE A 136 5.04 11.57 7.61
C PHE A 136 6.12 12.53 8.08
N ILE A 137 7.20 12.03 8.71
CA ILE A 137 8.32 12.86 9.15
C ILE A 137 9.01 13.51 7.95
N ILE A 138 9.38 12.72 6.94
CA ILE A 138 10.04 13.24 5.73
C ILE A 138 9.11 14.19 4.99
N GLY A 139 7.83 13.86 4.86
CA GLY A 139 6.83 14.73 4.25
C GLY A 139 6.74 16.08 4.96
N THR A 140 6.70 16.08 6.29
CA THR A 140 6.71 17.30 7.11
C THR A 140 7.98 18.14 6.86
N LEU A 141 9.16 17.51 6.85
CA LEU A 141 10.42 18.19 6.60
C LEU A 141 10.47 18.84 5.21
N ILE A 142 9.97 18.14 4.18
CA ILE A 142 9.90 18.66 2.81
C ILE A 142 8.93 19.85 2.74
N LEU A 143 7.78 19.80 3.42
CA LEU A 143 6.84 20.92 3.47
C LEU A 143 7.46 22.15 4.16
N PHE A 144 8.22 21.95 5.23
CA PHE A 144 8.98 23.03 5.87
C PHE A 144 10.03 23.63 4.93
N LEU A 145 10.81 22.79 4.23
CA LEU A 145 11.79 23.25 3.25
C LEU A 145 11.12 24.05 2.12
N SER A 146 9.97 23.56 1.66
CA SER A 146 9.14 24.23 0.66
C SER A 146 8.75 25.64 1.15
N LEU A 147 8.25 25.76 2.38
CA LEU A 147 7.90 27.06 2.96
C LEU A 147 9.09 28.03 3.01
N ILE A 148 10.28 27.55 3.40
CA ILE A 148 11.50 28.36 3.43
C ILE A 148 11.86 28.88 2.04
N ILE A 149 11.80 28.01 1.01
CA ILE A 149 12.09 28.39 -0.37
C ILE A 149 11.10 29.44 -0.86
N TYR A 150 9.80 29.26 -0.58
CA TYR A 150 8.78 30.24 -0.93
C TYR A 150 9.06 31.61 -0.34
N LEU A 151 9.34 31.67 0.96
CA LEU A 151 9.63 32.92 1.66
C LEU A 151 10.87 33.61 1.07
N ARG A 152 11.92 32.84 0.72
CA ARG A 152 13.13 33.38 0.11
C ARG A 152 12.93 33.88 -1.32
N THR A 153 12.02 33.29 -2.09
CA THR A 153 11.70 33.76 -3.44
C THR A 153 10.83 35.01 -3.46
N GLN A 154 10.22 35.38 -2.34
CA GLN A 154 9.36 36.56 -2.19
C GLN A 154 10.06 37.76 -1.52
N SER A 155 11.28 37.57 -0.98
CA SER A 155 12.12 38.60 -0.38
C SER A 155 13.12 39.17 -1.38
#